data_AF-A0A7Y3PTV2-F1
#
_entry.id   AF-A0A7Y3PTV2-F1
#
_cell.length_a   1.000
_cell.length_b   1.000
_cell.length_c   1.000
_cell.angle_alpha   90.00
_cell.angle_beta   90.00
_cell.angle_gamma   90.00
#
_symmetry.space_group_name_H-M   'P 1'
#
loop_
_entity.id
_entity.type
_entity.pdbx_description
1 polymer ?
#
loop_
_entity_poly.entity_id
_entity_poly.type
_entity_poly.pdbx_seq_one_letter_code
_entity_poly.pdbx_strand_id
1 'polypeptide(L)'
;MNRMHDNRRPLRVALFGLTVTLVGYALFAAWLGGHAYAHARERERTATTFGEVVERGLGADGDDVLVSWEDRAGRTHLQRFPDRGDTAYTRQTLFLVAYDPTEDNPRGRPIDWRDIPKEDGYEDDLVRSVAFGGVVAAVLCGVWAHRGLRFLRAARRPGRPATALVRVGERGAPLGRGLSTTWLVLGEQQGPRWQRVMWHPALDELPDRAPVSVHGRRTAVVVLPDGTQLVPLGRLRRSEPRHTTLEAPSTVRGDLRDSFVIPAGTVIRPTRPWWRPALPFTATGAVLGLALAYLNTDGTVVPVVAFTLAGATLLTAVWAPLALQP
;
A
#
# COMPACT_ATOMS: atom_id res chain seq x y z
N MET A 1 -39.65 7.55 11.10
CA MET A 1 -39.10 8.33 9.95
C MET A 1 -37.73 8.85 10.33
N ASN A 2 -36.73 8.77 9.42
CA ASN A 2 -35.32 9.22 9.54
C ASN A 2 -34.26 8.30 10.22
N ARG A 3 -34.13 7.03 9.76
CA ARG A 3 -32.90 6.21 9.95
C ARG A 3 -32.23 5.81 8.61
N MET A 4 -32.40 6.60 7.55
CA MET A 4 -31.87 6.29 6.20
C MET A 4 -30.42 6.75 5.96
N HIS A 5 -29.70 7.28 6.96
CA HIS A 5 -28.36 7.87 6.73
C HIS A 5 -27.16 7.02 7.14
N ASP A 6 -27.33 5.87 7.78
CA ASP A 6 -26.18 5.09 8.30
C ASP A 6 -25.61 4.01 7.38
N ASN A 7 -26.35 3.58 6.36
CA ASN A 7 -25.92 2.49 5.47
C ASN A 7 -24.83 2.89 4.44
N ARG A 8 -24.33 4.14 4.49
CA ARG A 8 -23.24 4.61 3.60
C ARG A 8 -21.83 4.49 4.22
N ARG A 9 -21.71 4.16 5.51
CA ARG A 9 -20.44 4.16 6.24
C ARG A 9 -19.38 3.18 5.69
N PRO A 10 -19.67 1.89 5.39
CA PRO A 10 -18.62 0.94 5.01
C PRO A 10 -18.06 1.20 3.61
N LEU A 11 -18.90 1.61 2.65
CA LEU A 11 -18.45 2.02 1.32
C LEU A 11 -17.56 3.27 1.39
N ARG A 12 -17.90 4.23 2.26
CA ARG A 12 -17.07 5.43 2.49
C ARG A 12 -15.72 5.08 3.07
N VAL A 13 -15.63 4.13 4.00
CA VAL A 13 -14.34 3.70 4.57
C VAL A 13 -13.48 3.00 3.52
N ALA A 14 -14.05 2.12 2.69
CA ALA A 14 -13.31 1.47 1.62
C ALA A 14 -12.85 2.45 0.53
N LEU A 15 -13.72 3.38 0.12
CA LEU A 15 -13.37 4.45 -0.81
C LEU A 15 -12.29 5.37 -0.22
N PHE A 16 -12.41 5.73 1.06
CA PHE A 16 -11.40 6.53 1.75
C PHE A 16 -10.05 5.83 1.77
N GLY A 17 -10.00 4.54 2.11
CA GLY A 17 -8.78 3.73 2.04
C GLY A 17 -8.16 3.75 0.64
N LEU A 18 -8.95 3.50 -0.40
CA LEU A 18 -8.50 3.56 -1.80
C LEU A 18 -7.97 4.96 -2.16
N THR A 19 -8.71 6.01 -1.81
CA THR A 19 -8.32 7.40 -2.10
C THR A 19 -7.03 7.76 -1.39
N VAL A 20 -6.86 7.40 -0.12
CA VAL A 20 -5.62 7.62 0.63
C VAL A 20 -4.45 6.89 -0.02
N THR A 21 -4.62 5.64 -0.44
CA THR A 21 -3.56 4.89 -1.15
C THR A 21 -3.20 5.54 -2.49
N LEU A 22 -4.20 5.94 -3.29
CA LEU A 22 -3.97 6.58 -4.59
C LEU A 22 -3.30 7.95 -4.45
N VAL A 23 -3.76 8.77 -3.50
CA VAL A 23 -3.15 10.08 -3.21
C VAL A 23 -1.73 9.91 -2.69
N GLY A 24 -1.49 8.96 -1.78
CA GLY A 24 -0.14 8.67 -1.28
C GLY A 24 0.80 8.25 -2.40
N TYR A 25 0.33 7.39 -3.32
CA TYR A 25 1.12 6.98 -4.48
C TYR A 25 1.38 8.15 -5.44
N ALA A 26 0.38 9.00 -5.72
CA ALA A 26 0.54 10.16 -6.57
C ALA A 26 1.53 11.18 -6.00
N LEU A 27 1.47 11.44 -4.68
CA LEU A 27 2.42 12.31 -3.99
C LEU A 27 3.84 11.73 -4.04
N PHE A 28 3.99 10.42 -3.83
CA PHE A 28 5.29 9.76 -3.93
C PHE A 28 5.87 9.83 -5.34
N ALA A 29 5.06 9.56 -6.37
CA ALA A 29 5.48 9.68 -7.77
C ALA A 29 5.84 11.13 -8.14
N ALA A 30 5.07 12.12 -7.67
CA ALA A 30 5.37 13.54 -7.89
C ALA A 30 6.67 13.97 -7.20
N TRP A 31 6.92 13.50 -5.97
CA TRP A 31 8.17 13.75 -5.25
C TRP A 31 9.38 13.15 -5.98
N LEU A 32 9.26 11.90 -6.42
CA LEU A 32 10.28 11.23 -7.24
C LEU A 32 10.55 11.97 -8.55
N GLY A 33 9.49 12.34 -9.28
CA GLY A 33 9.61 13.12 -10.51
C GLY A 33 10.23 14.50 -10.29
N GLY A 34 9.92 15.16 -9.17
CA GLY A 34 10.52 16.43 -8.78
C GLY A 34 12.02 16.32 -8.54
N HIS A 35 12.48 15.28 -7.84
CA HIS A 35 13.92 15.04 -7.63
C HIS A 35 14.64 14.67 -8.92
N ALA A 36 14.03 13.84 -9.76
CA ALA A 36 14.57 13.52 -11.08
C ALA A 36 14.75 14.75 -11.94
N TYR A 37 13.73 15.62 -11.97
CA TYR A 37 13.76 16.87 -12.71
C TYR A 37 14.81 17.84 -12.15
N ALA A 38 14.91 17.95 -10.82
CA ALA A 38 15.95 18.77 -10.19
C ALA A 38 17.36 18.28 -10.55
N HIS A 39 17.61 16.97 -10.49
CA HIS A 39 18.89 16.38 -10.88
C HIS A 39 19.19 16.52 -12.37
N ALA A 40 18.22 16.29 -13.25
CA ALA A 40 18.38 16.51 -14.68
C ALA A 40 18.72 17.98 -14.97
N ARG A 41 18.06 18.92 -14.28
CA ARG A 41 18.31 20.35 -14.42
C ARG A 41 19.67 20.78 -13.85
N GLU A 42 20.14 20.17 -12.77
CA GLU A 42 21.51 20.36 -12.26
C GLU A 42 22.54 19.84 -13.27
N ARG A 43 22.29 18.69 -13.92
CA ARG A 43 23.15 18.16 -14.98
C ARG A 43 23.22 19.07 -16.20
N GLU A 44 22.09 19.58 -16.69
CA GLU A 44 22.08 20.53 -17.81
C GLU A 44 22.88 21.81 -17.51
N ARG A 45 22.99 22.17 -16.24
CA ARG A 45 23.78 23.30 -15.75
C ARG A 45 25.23 22.94 -15.40
N THR A 46 25.63 21.67 -15.52
CA THR A 46 26.98 21.26 -15.13
C THR A 46 27.77 20.88 -16.38
N ALA A 47 28.84 21.64 -16.66
CA ALA A 47 29.83 21.27 -17.65
C ALA A 47 30.98 20.51 -16.97
N THR A 48 31.63 19.60 -17.70
CA THR A 48 32.79 18.86 -17.22
C THR A 48 34.03 19.21 -18.04
N THR A 49 35.18 19.25 -17.38
CA THR A 49 36.49 19.49 -17.99
C THR A 49 37.56 18.71 -17.25
N PHE A 50 38.72 18.51 -17.88
CA PHE A 50 39.88 17.94 -17.21
C PHE A 50 40.76 19.05 -16.65
N GLY A 51 41.12 18.90 -15.39
CA GLY A 51 42.14 19.69 -14.71
C GLY A 51 43.46 18.93 -14.58
N GLU A 52 44.54 19.68 -14.44
CA GLU A 52 45.88 19.17 -14.17
C GLU A 52 46.30 19.51 -12.74
N VAL A 53 46.85 18.52 -12.03
CA VAL A 53 47.36 18.72 -10.67
C VAL A 53 48.69 19.49 -10.73
N VAL A 54 48.68 20.74 -10.28
CA VAL A 54 49.84 21.64 -10.26
C VAL A 54 50.70 21.38 -9.03
N GLU A 55 50.06 21.24 -7.86
CA GLU A 55 50.74 21.12 -6.57
C GLU A 55 49.98 20.17 -5.64
N ARG A 56 50.71 19.53 -4.71
CA ARG A 56 50.17 18.61 -3.69
C ARG A 56 50.81 18.89 -2.34
N GLY A 57 50.25 18.29 -1.29
CA GLY A 57 50.80 18.48 0.06
C GLY A 57 50.43 19.84 0.63
N LEU A 58 49.33 20.42 0.15
CA LEU A 58 48.83 21.71 0.61
C LEU A 58 47.91 21.50 1.82
N GLY A 59 47.71 22.56 2.61
CA GLY A 59 46.90 22.51 3.82
C GLY A 59 47.69 22.09 5.07
N ALA A 60 47.06 22.16 6.24
CA ALA A 60 47.71 21.86 7.52
C ALA A 60 48.10 20.38 7.66
N ASP A 61 47.31 19.50 7.04
CA ASP A 61 47.49 18.05 7.10
C ASP A 61 48.16 17.47 5.83
N GLY A 62 48.41 18.31 4.81
CA GLY A 62 49.01 17.90 3.53
C GLY A 62 48.04 17.21 2.56
N ASP A 63 46.75 17.17 2.90
CA ASP A 63 45.71 16.44 2.18
C ASP A 63 45.00 17.31 1.12
N ASP A 64 45.55 18.45 0.68
CA ASP A 64 44.98 19.23 -0.42
C ASP A 64 45.86 19.16 -1.68
N VAL A 65 45.20 19.13 -2.84
CA VAL A 65 45.81 19.30 -4.16
C VAL A 65 45.34 20.58 -4.84
N LEU A 66 46.25 21.30 -5.47
CA LEU A 66 45.94 22.45 -6.31
C LEU A 66 45.80 21.99 -7.75
N VAL A 67 44.63 22.21 -8.34
CA VAL A 67 44.30 21.79 -9.70
C VAL A 67 44.06 23.02 -10.57
N SER A 68 44.70 23.03 -11.73
CA SER A 68 44.47 24.00 -12.81
C SER A 68 43.48 23.40 -13.80
N TRP A 69 42.40 24.10 -14.10
CA TRP A 69 41.39 23.63 -15.06
C TRP A 69 40.86 24.78 -15.91
N GLU A 70 40.37 24.48 -17.10
CA GLU A 70 39.89 25.49 -18.06
C GLU A 70 38.36 25.41 -18.22
N ASP A 71 37.68 26.54 -18.10
CA ASP A 71 36.24 26.65 -18.33
C ASP A 71 35.89 26.76 -19.83
N ARG A 72 34.59 26.72 -20.16
CA ARG A 72 34.10 26.77 -21.54
C ARG A 72 34.42 28.08 -22.26
N ALA A 73 34.69 29.15 -21.51
CA ALA A 73 35.10 30.44 -22.04
C ALA A 73 36.62 30.53 -22.26
N GLY A 74 37.36 29.46 -21.97
CA GLY A 74 38.82 29.38 -22.07
C GLY A 74 39.56 30.03 -20.91
N ARG A 75 38.89 30.28 -19.78
CA ARG A 75 39.54 30.87 -18.59
C ARG A 75 40.11 29.77 -17.73
N THR A 76 41.37 29.93 -17.35
CA THR A 76 42.06 29.02 -16.43
C THR A 76 41.75 29.37 -14.99
N HIS A 77 41.39 28.36 -14.20
CA HIS A 77 41.06 28.45 -12.78
C HIS A 77 42.03 27.59 -11.98
N LEU A 78 42.51 28.14 -10.85
CA LEU A 78 43.32 27.41 -9.88
C LEU A 78 42.51 27.21 -8.62
N GLN A 79 42.20 25.96 -8.30
CA GLN A 79 41.36 25.63 -7.15
C GLN A 79 41.94 24.49 -6.33
N ARG A 80 41.79 24.60 -5.01
CA ARG A 80 42.17 23.56 -4.06
C ARG A 80 41.05 22.53 -3.93
N PHE A 81 41.43 21.26 -3.96
CA PHE A 81 40.54 20.13 -3.72
C PHE A 81 41.15 19.21 -2.67
N PRO A 82 40.31 18.57 -1.82
CA PRO A 82 40.80 17.57 -0.89
C PRO A 82 41.30 16.34 -1.67
N ASP A 83 42.52 15.91 -1.37
CA ASP A 83 43.11 14.64 -1.78
C ASP A 83 42.38 13.52 -1.03
N ARG A 84 41.57 12.75 -1.75
CA ARG A 84 40.80 11.64 -1.15
C ARG A 84 41.65 10.40 -0.89
N GLY A 85 42.98 10.45 -1.07
CA GLY A 85 43.90 9.35 -0.73
C GLY A 85 43.73 8.09 -1.58
N ASP A 86 42.80 8.08 -2.54
CA ASP A 86 42.64 6.98 -3.48
C ASP A 86 43.77 7.11 -4.52
N THR A 87 44.76 6.23 -4.38
CA THR A 87 46.10 6.16 -5.01
C THR A 87 46.22 6.33 -6.54
N ALA A 88 45.20 6.77 -7.25
CA ALA A 88 45.16 6.88 -8.71
C ALA A 88 45.78 8.16 -9.29
N TYR A 89 45.96 9.21 -8.49
CA TYR A 89 46.50 10.47 -9.01
C TYR A 89 48.02 10.45 -8.83
N THR A 90 48.80 10.50 -9.90
CA THR A 90 50.23 10.87 -9.93
C THR A 90 50.36 12.30 -10.51
N ARG A 91 51.52 12.97 -10.42
CA ARG A 91 51.73 14.21 -11.20
C ARG A 91 51.42 13.91 -12.69
N GLN A 92 50.67 14.79 -13.36
CA GLN A 92 50.15 14.63 -14.73
C GLN A 92 48.91 13.73 -14.90
N THR A 93 48.26 13.29 -13.82
CA THR A 93 46.97 12.58 -13.94
C THR A 93 45.84 13.59 -14.12
N LEU A 94 45.05 13.41 -15.18
CA LEU A 94 43.86 14.21 -15.47
C LEU A 94 42.84 14.08 -14.33
N PHE A 95 42.37 15.22 -13.83
CA PHE A 95 41.44 15.34 -12.72
C PHE A 95 40.10 15.85 -13.25
N LEU A 96 39.00 15.12 -13.11
CA LEU A 96 37.73 15.58 -13.67
C LEU A 96 37.09 16.64 -12.77
N VAL A 97 36.76 17.79 -13.36
CA VAL A 97 36.13 18.93 -12.68
C VAL A 97 34.77 19.21 -13.29
N ALA A 98 33.72 19.21 -12.45
CA ALA A 98 32.41 19.76 -12.81
C ALA A 98 32.32 21.23 -12.40
N TYR A 99 31.68 22.05 -13.21
CA TYR A 99 31.40 23.44 -12.88
C TYR A 99 30.11 23.92 -13.56
N ASP A 100 29.51 24.98 -13.04
CA ASP A 100 28.35 25.64 -13.67
C ASP A 100 28.85 26.71 -14.67
N PRO A 101 28.66 26.54 -16.00
CA PRO A 101 29.16 27.49 -16.98
C PRO A 101 28.36 28.80 -17.01
N THR A 102 27.26 28.88 -16.26
CA THR A 102 26.44 30.10 -16.13
C THR A 102 26.89 31.01 -15.00
N GLU A 103 27.81 30.57 -14.14
CA GLU A 103 28.42 31.39 -13.10
C GLU A 103 29.54 32.29 -13.68
N ASP A 104 29.56 33.57 -13.31
CA ASP A 104 30.59 34.53 -13.76
C ASP A 104 32.00 34.11 -13.33
N ASN A 105 32.12 33.48 -12.15
CA ASN A 105 33.35 32.92 -11.60
C ASN A 105 33.09 31.48 -11.10
N PRO A 106 33.12 30.50 -12.02
CA PRO A 106 32.65 29.16 -11.75
C PRO A 106 33.54 28.45 -10.74
N ARG A 107 32.94 27.83 -9.72
CA ARG A 107 33.68 26.97 -8.79
C ARG A 107 33.62 25.52 -9.25
N GLY A 108 34.80 24.95 -9.48
CA GLY A 108 34.95 23.54 -9.79
C GLY A 108 34.58 22.65 -8.61
N ARG A 109 34.07 21.47 -8.90
CA ARG A 109 33.83 20.38 -7.95
C ARG A 109 34.53 19.12 -8.45
N PRO A 110 35.25 18.40 -7.59
CA PRO A 110 35.96 17.20 -8.00
C PRO A 110 34.94 16.08 -8.23
N ILE A 111 34.99 15.45 -9.41
CA ILE A 111 34.20 14.26 -9.72
C ILE A 111 35.14 13.07 -9.80
N ASP A 112 34.83 11.99 -9.10
CA ASP A 112 35.50 10.72 -9.34
C ASP A 112 35.07 10.19 -10.72
N TRP A 113 36.01 9.72 -11.53
CA TRP A 113 35.68 9.11 -12.82
C TRP A 113 34.75 7.90 -12.68
N ARG A 114 34.74 7.24 -11.51
CA ARG A 114 33.80 6.17 -11.14
C ARG A 114 32.40 6.69 -10.84
N ASP A 115 32.30 7.94 -10.38
CA ASP A 115 31.05 8.65 -10.09
C ASP A 115 30.48 9.37 -11.32
N ILE A 116 31.21 9.41 -12.45
CA ILE A 116 30.62 9.80 -13.73
C ILE A 116 29.47 8.81 -13.95
N PRO A 117 28.21 9.26 -13.85
CA PRO A 117 27.10 8.37 -14.03
C PRO A 117 27.26 7.79 -15.43
N LYS A 118 27.35 6.46 -15.54
CA LYS A 118 26.99 5.84 -16.81
C LYS A 118 25.62 6.42 -17.16
N GLU A 119 25.54 7.05 -18.33
CA GLU A 119 24.45 7.92 -18.80
C GLU A 119 23.05 7.28 -18.61
N ASP A 120 23.05 5.97 -18.48
CA ASP A 120 21.98 4.99 -18.43
C ASP A 120 21.61 4.47 -17.01
N GLY A 121 22.35 4.78 -15.93
CA GLY A 121 22.11 4.15 -14.62
C GLY A 121 20.96 4.74 -13.77
N TYR A 122 20.97 6.06 -13.55
CA TYR A 122 20.05 6.71 -12.60
C TYR A 122 18.63 6.91 -13.13
N GLU A 123 18.49 7.21 -14.42
CA GLU A 123 17.17 7.37 -15.04
C GLU A 123 16.43 6.03 -15.10
N ASP A 124 17.17 4.95 -15.37
CA ASP A 124 16.65 3.60 -15.38
C ASP A 124 16.08 3.16 -14.03
N ASP A 125 16.78 3.40 -12.93
CA ASP A 125 16.34 2.94 -11.62
C ASP A 125 15.09 3.66 -11.12
N LEU A 126 14.96 4.95 -11.46
CA LEU A 126 13.74 5.71 -11.17
C LEU A 126 12.57 5.21 -12.01
N VAL A 127 12.77 5.06 -13.33
CA VAL A 127 11.74 4.59 -14.26
C VAL A 127 11.27 3.19 -13.86
N ARG A 128 12.19 2.28 -13.49
CA ARG A 128 11.86 0.95 -12.98
C ARG A 128 11.03 1.02 -11.70
N SER A 129 11.42 1.87 -10.74
CA SER A 129 10.70 2.02 -9.46
C SER A 129 9.29 2.57 -9.65
N VAL A 130 9.14 3.60 -10.49
CA VAL A 130 7.83 4.20 -10.83
C VAL A 130 6.98 3.19 -11.60
N ALA A 131 7.54 2.50 -12.60
CA ALA A 131 6.84 1.48 -13.37
C ALA A 131 6.36 0.33 -12.48
N PHE A 132 7.21 -0.18 -11.59
CA PHE A 132 6.85 -1.25 -10.65
C PHE A 132 5.71 -0.81 -9.72
N GLY A 133 5.83 0.37 -9.11
CA GLY A 133 4.76 0.93 -8.28
C GLY A 133 3.45 1.11 -9.05
N GLY A 134 3.54 1.52 -10.31
CA GLY A 134 2.38 1.74 -11.19
C GLY A 134 1.68 0.44 -11.54
N VAL A 135 2.44 -0.62 -11.83
CA VAL A 135 1.92 -1.97 -12.08
C VAL A 135 1.20 -2.50 -10.83
N VAL A 136 1.82 -2.37 -9.66
CA VAL A 136 1.21 -2.81 -8.39
C VAL A 136 -0.10 -2.06 -8.12
N ALA A 137 -0.10 -0.74 -8.27
CA ALA A 137 -1.30 0.08 -8.11
C ALA A 137 -2.40 -0.29 -9.12
N ALA A 138 -2.04 -0.51 -10.39
CA ALA A 138 -2.96 -0.90 -11.44
C ALA A 138 -3.60 -2.28 -11.16
N VAL A 139 -2.83 -3.26 -10.69
CA VAL A 139 -3.34 -4.59 -10.32
C VAL A 139 -4.34 -4.48 -9.16
N LEU A 140 -3.99 -3.72 -8.11
CA LEU A 140 -4.91 -3.50 -6.98
C LEU A 140 -6.20 -2.81 -7.42
N CYS A 141 -6.09 -1.73 -8.21
CA CYS A 141 -7.24 -1.01 -8.75
C CYS A 141 -8.10 -1.91 -9.63
N GLY A 142 -7.47 -2.74 -10.49
CA GLY A 142 -8.16 -3.70 -11.35
C GLY A 142 -8.95 -4.74 -10.56
N VAL A 143 -8.39 -5.27 -9.47
CA VAL A 143 -9.09 -6.21 -8.58
C VAL A 143 -10.33 -5.56 -7.95
N TRP A 144 -10.21 -4.33 -7.44
CA TRP A 144 -11.32 -3.60 -6.83
C TRP A 144 -12.37 -3.18 -7.85
N ALA A 145 -11.96 -2.67 -9.01
CA ALA A 145 -12.85 -2.29 -10.11
C ALA A 145 -13.63 -3.50 -10.62
N HIS A 146 -12.97 -4.63 -10.84
CA HIS A 146 -13.63 -5.89 -11.24
C HIS A 146 -14.64 -6.34 -10.19
N ARG A 147 -14.28 -6.26 -8.90
CA ARG A 147 -15.18 -6.64 -7.81
C ARG A 147 -16.39 -5.72 -7.71
N GLY A 148 -16.18 -4.41 -7.77
CA GLY A 148 -17.25 -3.40 -7.79
C GLY A 148 -18.17 -3.59 -9.00
N LEU A 149 -17.61 -3.83 -10.18
CA LEU A 149 -18.37 -4.12 -11.39
C LEU A 149 -19.20 -5.39 -11.25
N ARG A 150 -18.65 -6.47 -10.66
CA ARG A 150 -19.40 -7.70 -10.38
C ARG A 150 -20.53 -7.46 -9.38
N PHE A 151 -20.29 -6.66 -8.35
CA PHE A 151 -21.31 -6.26 -7.38
C PHE A 151 -22.44 -5.50 -8.08
N LEU A 152 -22.13 -4.46 -8.85
CA LEU A 152 -23.12 -3.67 -9.59
C LEU A 152 -23.91 -4.52 -10.58
N ARG A 153 -23.23 -5.40 -11.32
CA ARG A 153 -23.90 -6.33 -12.26
C ARG A 153 -24.81 -7.33 -11.56
N ALA A 154 -24.46 -7.76 -10.34
CA ALA A 154 -25.30 -8.65 -9.55
C ALA A 154 -26.51 -7.89 -8.96
N ALA A 155 -26.28 -6.70 -8.40
CA ALA A 155 -27.32 -5.84 -7.82
C ALA A 155 -28.38 -5.39 -8.82
N ARG A 156 -28.00 -5.16 -10.09
CA ARG A 156 -28.93 -4.80 -11.18
C ARG A 156 -29.86 -5.95 -11.62
N ARG A 157 -29.60 -7.20 -11.20
CA ARG A 157 -30.48 -8.32 -11.57
C ARG A 157 -31.77 -8.26 -10.75
N PRO A 158 -32.89 -8.78 -11.28
CA PRO A 158 -34.13 -8.86 -10.52
C PRO A 158 -33.90 -9.66 -9.23
N GLY A 159 -34.40 -9.10 -8.13
CA GLY A 159 -34.34 -9.71 -6.81
C GLY A 159 -35.32 -10.87 -6.71
N ARG A 160 -34.95 -11.91 -5.96
CA ARG A 160 -35.83 -13.02 -5.61
C ARG A 160 -36.00 -13.05 -4.09
N PRO A 161 -37.24 -13.24 -3.58
CA PRO A 161 -37.44 -13.38 -2.15
C PRO A 161 -36.78 -14.67 -1.64
N ALA A 162 -36.09 -14.57 -0.51
CA ALA A 162 -35.51 -15.68 0.22
C ALA A 162 -35.54 -15.41 1.72
N THR A 163 -35.21 -16.40 2.54
CA THR A 163 -34.93 -16.20 3.96
C THR A 163 -33.43 -16.30 4.21
N ALA A 164 -32.87 -15.44 5.05
CA ALA A 164 -31.47 -15.49 5.45
C ALA A 164 -31.34 -15.86 6.92
N LEU A 165 -30.39 -16.73 7.20
CA LEU A 165 -29.93 -17.10 8.53
C LEU A 165 -28.43 -16.78 8.60
N VAL A 166 -28.04 -15.95 9.57
CA VAL A 166 -26.65 -15.56 9.76
C VAL A 166 -25.91 -16.70 10.47
N ARG A 167 -24.71 -17.01 9.98
CA ARG A 167 -23.78 -17.97 10.58
C ARG A 167 -22.39 -17.36 10.61
N VAL A 168 -21.68 -17.55 11.72
CA VAL A 168 -20.28 -17.18 11.84
C VAL A 168 -19.46 -18.44 11.69
N GLY A 169 -18.63 -18.48 10.67
CA GLY A 169 -17.77 -19.61 10.35
C GLY A 169 -16.35 -19.37 10.79
N GLU A 170 -15.84 -20.11 11.75
CA GLU A 170 -14.42 -20.06 12.12
C GLU A 170 -13.64 -21.09 11.29
N ARG A 171 -12.61 -20.63 10.57
CA ARG A 171 -11.71 -21.53 9.82
C ARG A 171 -10.52 -21.89 10.69
N GLY A 172 -10.40 -23.15 11.09
CA GLY A 172 -9.20 -23.64 11.77
C GLY A 172 -7.95 -23.40 10.91
N ALA A 173 -7.04 -22.54 11.36
CA ALA A 173 -5.76 -22.31 10.71
C ALA A 173 -4.65 -23.05 11.51
N PRO A 174 -3.71 -23.73 10.85
CA PRO A 174 -2.66 -24.49 11.54
C PRO A 174 -1.65 -23.61 12.30
N LEU A 175 -1.63 -22.30 12.05
CA LEU A 175 -0.67 -21.34 12.63
C LEU A 175 -1.34 -20.24 13.51
N GLY A 176 -2.57 -20.44 13.98
CA GLY A 176 -3.21 -19.50 14.92
C GLY A 176 -4.73 -19.44 14.86
N ARG A 177 -5.31 -18.54 15.66
CA ARG A 177 -6.76 -18.33 15.79
C ARG A 177 -7.42 -18.16 14.41
N GLY A 178 -8.49 -18.91 14.21
CA GLY A 178 -9.20 -18.97 12.94
C GLY A 178 -9.72 -17.62 12.50
N LEU A 179 -9.65 -17.40 11.19
CA LEU A 179 -10.24 -16.24 10.56
C LEU A 179 -11.77 -16.47 10.46
N SER A 180 -12.57 -15.70 11.19
CA SER A 180 -14.04 -15.85 11.24
C SER A 180 -14.66 -15.29 9.97
N THR A 181 -15.69 -15.92 9.42
CA THR A 181 -16.37 -15.50 8.19
C THR A 181 -17.85 -15.38 8.45
N THR A 182 -18.50 -14.29 8.02
CA THR A 182 -19.98 -14.37 7.95
C THR A 182 -20.41 -15.12 6.71
N TRP A 183 -21.20 -16.14 6.98
CA TRP A 183 -21.99 -16.86 6.00
C TRP A 183 -23.45 -16.53 6.19
N LEU A 184 -24.14 -16.36 5.08
CA LEU A 184 -25.59 -16.38 5.03
C LEU A 184 -26.03 -17.72 4.49
N VAL A 185 -26.90 -18.39 5.25
CA VAL A 185 -27.66 -19.54 4.77
C VAL A 185 -28.96 -18.98 4.21
N LEU A 186 -29.08 -19.04 2.89
CA LEU A 186 -30.23 -18.57 2.14
C LEU A 186 -31.20 -19.74 1.94
N GLY A 187 -32.37 -19.68 2.57
CA GLY A 187 -33.47 -20.59 2.33
C GLY A 187 -34.18 -20.23 1.03
N GLU A 188 -33.89 -20.97 -0.04
CA GLU A 188 -34.60 -20.91 -1.32
C GLU A 188 -35.43 -22.18 -1.53
N GLN A 189 -36.42 -22.14 -2.43
CA GLN A 189 -37.24 -23.31 -2.79
C GLN A 189 -36.42 -24.51 -3.30
N GLN A 190 -35.20 -24.27 -3.82
CA GLN A 190 -34.30 -25.29 -4.35
C GLN A 190 -33.28 -25.81 -3.31
N GLY A 191 -33.51 -25.53 -2.02
CA GLY A 191 -32.63 -25.92 -0.92
C GLY A 191 -31.69 -24.80 -0.45
N PRO A 192 -30.96 -25.02 0.66
CA PRO A 192 -30.12 -24.01 1.27
C PRO A 192 -28.95 -23.63 0.37
N ARG A 193 -28.71 -22.32 0.23
CA ARG A 193 -27.54 -21.79 -0.47
C ARG A 193 -26.67 -21.00 0.49
N TRP A 194 -25.36 -21.17 0.35
CA TRP A 194 -24.39 -20.54 1.24
C TRP A 194 -23.70 -19.40 0.51
N GLN A 195 -23.85 -18.17 1.01
CA GLN A 195 -23.18 -17.00 0.48
C GLN A 195 -22.28 -16.41 1.56
N ARG A 196 -20.99 -16.34 1.28
CA ARG A 196 -20.07 -15.57 2.13
C ARG A 196 -20.29 -14.09 1.86
N VAL A 197 -20.40 -13.27 2.90
CA VAL A 197 -20.59 -11.83 2.79
C VAL A 197 -19.60 -11.09 3.67
N MET A 198 -19.21 -9.90 3.22
CA MET A 198 -18.48 -8.95 4.07
C MET A 198 -19.38 -8.58 5.24
N TRP A 199 -18.78 -8.32 6.41
CA TRP A 199 -19.56 -7.89 7.57
C TRP A 199 -20.34 -6.63 7.29
N HIS A 200 -21.48 -6.52 7.94
CA HIS A 200 -22.22 -5.29 8.06
C HIS A 200 -22.88 -5.27 9.45
N PRO A 201 -22.86 -4.14 10.18
CA PRO A 201 -23.49 -4.06 11.51
C PRO A 201 -24.98 -4.39 11.51
N ALA A 202 -25.68 -4.13 10.40
CA ALA A 202 -27.09 -4.52 10.24
C ALA A 202 -27.33 -6.04 10.32
N LEU A 203 -26.29 -6.87 10.16
CA LEU A 203 -26.39 -8.32 10.35
C LEU A 203 -26.61 -8.71 11.81
N ASP A 204 -26.13 -7.88 12.74
CA ASP A 204 -26.27 -8.12 14.19
C ASP A 204 -27.71 -7.88 14.67
N GLU A 205 -28.49 -7.11 13.90
CA GLU A 205 -29.89 -6.75 14.20
C GLU A 205 -30.89 -7.68 13.51
N LEU A 206 -30.41 -8.62 12.69
CA LEU A 206 -31.30 -9.55 12.00
C LEU A 206 -31.85 -10.60 12.97
N PRO A 207 -33.15 -10.90 12.90
CA PRO A 207 -33.68 -12.10 13.55
C PRO A 207 -33.07 -13.35 12.94
N ASP A 208 -33.13 -14.47 13.66
CA ASP A 208 -32.59 -15.77 13.21
C ASP A 208 -32.98 -16.12 11.77
N ARG A 209 -34.23 -15.83 11.37
CA ARG A 209 -34.67 -15.94 9.98
C ARG A 209 -35.29 -14.63 9.54
N ALA A 210 -34.54 -13.88 8.74
CA ALA A 210 -34.99 -12.63 8.18
C ALA A 210 -35.42 -12.80 6.70
N PRO A 211 -36.52 -12.18 6.26
CA PRO A 211 -36.82 -12.10 4.84
C PRO A 211 -35.77 -11.22 4.15
N VAL A 212 -35.24 -11.67 3.01
CA VAL A 212 -34.23 -10.93 2.24
C VAL A 212 -34.55 -11.01 0.75
N SER A 213 -33.99 -10.08 -0.02
CA SER A 213 -34.00 -10.14 -1.48
C SER A 213 -32.63 -10.52 -2.00
N VAL A 214 -32.56 -11.55 -2.85
CA VAL A 214 -31.31 -12.07 -3.41
C VAL A 214 -31.22 -11.69 -4.89
N HIS A 215 -30.18 -10.93 -5.24
CA HIS A 215 -29.92 -10.47 -6.60
C HIS A 215 -28.69 -11.16 -7.17
N GLY A 216 -28.83 -11.88 -8.28
CA GLY A 216 -27.72 -12.62 -8.88
C GLY A 216 -28.00 -14.11 -9.06
N ARG A 217 -26.97 -14.85 -9.48
CA ARG A 217 -27.03 -16.34 -9.58
C ARG A 217 -25.73 -16.98 -9.09
N ARG A 218 -24.59 -16.60 -9.69
CA ARG A 218 -23.27 -17.12 -9.33
C ARG A 218 -22.64 -16.35 -8.17
N THR A 219 -22.81 -15.04 -8.16
CA THR A 219 -22.43 -14.13 -7.08
C THR A 219 -23.71 -13.40 -6.73
N ALA A 220 -24.15 -13.52 -5.48
CA ALA A 220 -25.44 -13.03 -5.04
C ALA A 220 -25.25 -11.84 -4.09
N VAL A 221 -25.84 -10.71 -4.43
CA VAL A 221 -25.99 -9.57 -3.53
C VAL A 221 -27.26 -9.79 -2.73
N VAL A 222 -27.13 -9.79 -1.42
CA VAL A 222 -28.26 -9.97 -0.51
C VAL A 222 -28.66 -8.59 0.00
N VAL A 223 -29.93 -8.25 -0.17
CA VAL A 223 -30.53 -7.02 0.30
C VAL A 223 -31.39 -7.33 1.52
N LEU A 224 -31.04 -6.72 2.64
CA LEU A 224 -31.73 -6.85 3.92
C LEU A 224 -33.05 -6.06 3.93
N PRO A 225 -33.96 -6.30 4.91
CA PRO A 225 -35.24 -5.60 5.01
C PRO A 225 -35.13 -4.07 5.07
N ASP A 226 -34.03 -3.57 5.65
CA ASP A 226 -33.71 -2.14 5.76
C ASP A 226 -33.14 -1.53 4.46
N GLY A 227 -33.04 -2.33 3.39
CA GLY A 227 -32.45 -1.95 2.11
C GLY A 227 -30.92 -2.04 2.06
N THR A 228 -30.26 -2.49 3.13
CA THR A 228 -28.81 -2.68 3.14
C THR A 228 -28.39 -3.75 2.15
N GLN A 229 -27.44 -3.42 1.26
CA GLN A 229 -26.89 -4.35 0.29
C GLN A 229 -25.56 -4.93 0.81
N LEU A 230 -25.53 -6.24 0.99
CA LEU A 230 -24.35 -6.94 1.48
C LEU A 230 -23.38 -7.27 0.35
N VAL A 231 -22.09 -7.00 0.57
CA VAL A 231 -21.04 -7.25 -0.42
C VAL A 231 -20.64 -8.72 -0.40
N PRO A 232 -20.85 -9.49 -1.48
CA PRO A 232 -20.52 -10.91 -1.51
C PRO A 232 -19.01 -11.14 -1.54
N LEU A 233 -18.53 -12.06 -0.71
CA LEU A 233 -17.15 -12.56 -0.66
C LEU A 233 -17.03 -13.90 -1.42
N GLY A 234 -17.40 -13.92 -2.70
CA GLY A 234 -17.21 -15.08 -3.58
C GLY A 234 -18.50 -15.57 -4.23
N ARG A 235 -18.49 -16.84 -4.67
CA ARG A 235 -19.62 -17.48 -5.36
C ARG A 235 -20.61 -18.07 -4.37
N LEU A 236 -21.89 -18.06 -4.76
CA LEU A 236 -22.97 -18.75 -4.09
C LEU A 236 -22.73 -20.27 -4.16
N ARG A 237 -22.79 -20.95 -3.01
CA ARG A 237 -22.51 -22.39 -2.89
C ARG A 237 -23.78 -23.17 -2.61
N ARG A 238 -23.81 -24.43 -3.06
CA ARG A 238 -24.88 -25.40 -2.79
C ARG A 238 -24.65 -26.22 -1.53
N SER A 239 -23.37 -26.42 -1.19
CA SER A 239 -22.96 -27.17 -0.03
C SER A 239 -22.43 -26.24 1.05
N GLU A 240 -22.51 -26.72 2.30
CA GLU A 240 -21.86 -26.11 3.45
C GLU A 240 -20.34 -25.94 3.20
N PRO A 241 -19.73 -24.83 3.64
CA PRO A 241 -18.29 -24.65 3.56
C PRO A 241 -17.52 -25.73 4.36
N ARG A 242 -16.65 -26.48 3.68
CA ARG A 242 -15.77 -27.47 4.32
C ARG A 242 -14.73 -26.79 5.21
N HIS A 243 -14.33 -27.47 6.29
CA HIS A 243 -13.30 -27.02 7.25
C HIS A 243 -13.63 -25.69 7.93
N THR A 244 -14.90 -25.41 8.17
CA THR A 244 -15.37 -24.23 8.87
C THR A 244 -16.39 -24.66 9.90
N THR A 245 -16.16 -24.37 11.18
CA THR A 245 -17.16 -24.57 12.23
C THR A 245 -18.14 -23.42 12.16
N LEU A 246 -19.40 -23.72 11.86
CA LEU A 246 -20.46 -22.74 11.68
C LEU A 246 -21.29 -22.64 12.95
N GLU A 247 -21.10 -21.56 13.69
CA GLU A 247 -21.88 -21.27 14.89
C GLU A 247 -23.05 -20.34 14.53
N ALA A 248 -24.19 -20.57 15.19
CA ALA A 248 -25.23 -19.56 15.26
C ALA A 248 -24.67 -18.36 16.04
N PRO A 249 -24.89 -17.11 15.61
CA PRO A 249 -24.55 -15.96 16.42
C PRO A 249 -25.31 -16.09 17.74
N SER A 250 -24.61 -16.30 18.86
CA SER A 250 -25.24 -16.34 20.17
C SER A 250 -25.79 -14.95 20.48
N THR A 251 -27.10 -14.87 20.68
CA THR A 251 -27.96 -13.69 20.56
C THR A 251 -27.89 -12.70 21.74
N VAL A 252 -26.80 -12.60 22.49
CA VAL A 252 -26.72 -11.64 23.60
C VAL A 252 -25.57 -10.66 23.38
N ARG A 253 -25.93 -9.48 22.86
CA ARG A 253 -25.07 -8.29 22.84
C ARG A 253 -24.99 -7.78 24.27
N GLY A 254 -23.85 -7.96 24.93
CA GLY A 254 -23.61 -7.27 26.20
C GLY A 254 -23.43 -5.78 25.93
N ASP A 255 -24.50 -5.00 26.02
CA ASP A 255 -24.36 -3.56 26.27
C ASP A 255 -23.83 -3.42 27.71
N LEU A 256 -22.94 -2.46 27.97
CA LEU A 256 -22.41 -2.22 29.31
C LEU A 256 -23.54 -1.93 30.32
N ARG A 257 -24.69 -1.43 29.83
CA ARG A 257 -25.90 -1.21 30.62
C ARG A 257 -26.66 -2.50 30.99
N ASP A 258 -26.51 -3.57 30.20
CA ASP A 258 -27.14 -4.87 30.44
C ASP A 258 -26.29 -5.80 31.30
N SER A 259 -25.05 -5.39 31.66
CA SER A 259 -24.13 -6.15 32.50
C SER A 259 -24.69 -6.52 33.89
N PHE A 260 -25.77 -5.87 34.34
CA PHE A 260 -26.41 -6.11 35.63
C PHE A 260 -27.60 -7.08 35.59
N VAL A 261 -28.06 -7.53 34.40
CA VAL A 261 -29.21 -8.46 34.25
C VAL A 261 -28.85 -9.66 33.37
N ILE A 262 -27.60 -10.12 33.43
CA ILE A 262 -27.15 -11.26 32.63
C ILE A 262 -27.39 -12.55 33.43
N PRO A 263 -28.27 -13.47 32.98
CA PRO A 263 -28.47 -14.74 33.65
C PRO A 263 -27.14 -15.49 33.78
N ALA A 264 -26.90 -16.06 34.96
CA ALA A 264 -25.73 -16.90 35.21
C ALA A 264 -25.64 -17.99 34.12
N GLY A 265 -24.52 -18.03 33.39
CA GLY A 265 -24.29 -18.94 32.26
C GLY A 265 -24.32 -18.30 30.88
N THR A 266 -24.68 -17.01 30.75
CA THR A 266 -24.62 -16.32 29.46
C THR A 266 -23.18 -15.93 29.13
N VAL A 267 -22.62 -16.54 28.08
CA VAL A 267 -21.27 -16.22 27.59
C VAL A 267 -21.32 -14.90 26.83
N ILE A 268 -20.92 -13.82 27.50
CA ILE A 268 -20.78 -12.50 26.87
C ILE A 268 -19.56 -12.53 25.95
N ARG A 269 -19.79 -12.53 24.63
CA ARG A 269 -18.70 -12.35 23.67
C ARG A 269 -18.42 -10.85 23.54
N PRO A 270 -17.22 -10.35 23.91
CA PRO A 270 -16.91 -8.94 23.74
C PRO A 270 -17.02 -8.59 22.25
N THR A 271 -17.55 -7.40 21.96
CA THR A 271 -17.55 -6.81 20.62
C THR A 271 -16.11 -6.64 20.16
N ARG A 272 -15.57 -7.65 19.48
CA ARG A 272 -14.19 -7.64 19.01
C ARG A 272 -14.05 -6.53 17.98
N PRO A 273 -13.09 -5.59 18.13
CA PRO A 273 -12.90 -4.55 17.14
C PRO A 273 -12.51 -5.21 15.82
N TRP A 274 -13.36 -5.04 14.80
CA TRP A 274 -13.26 -5.66 13.48
C TRP A 274 -11.93 -5.38 12.76
N TRP A 275 -11.21 -4.33 13.17
CA TRP A 275 -9.91 -3.94 12.63
C TRP A 275 -8.72 -4.68 13.27
N ARG A 276 -8.88 -5.36 14.41
CA ARG A 276 -7.75 -6.06 15.07
C ARG A 276 -7.05 -7.10 14.17
N PRO A 277 -7.76 -7.89 13.36
CA PRO A 277 -7.10 -8.81 12.43
C PRO A 277 -6.36 -8.11 11.29
N ALA A 278 -6.58 -6.81 11.06
CA ALA A 278 -5.79 -6.03 10.09
C ALA A 278 -4.38 -5.76 10.59
N LEU A 279 -4.19 -5.57 11.91
CA LEU A 279 -2.89 -5.25 12.52
C LEU A 279 -1.75 -6.18 12.10
N PRO A 280 -1.88 -7.52 12.15
CA PRO A 280 -0.80 -8.40 11.70
C PRO A 280 -0.50 -8.22 10.21
N PHE A 281 -1.51 -8.01 9.35
CA PHE A 281 -1.28 -7.76 7.92
C PHE A 281 -0.59 -6.42 7.67
N THR A 282 -1.01 -5.36 8.36
CA THR A 282 -0.34 -4.05 8.31
C THR A 282 1.10 -4.17 8.77
N ALA A 283 1.36 -4.88 9.88
CA ALA A 283 2.69 -5.09 10.44
C ALA A 283 3.58 -5.93 9.50
N THR A 284 3.09 -7.05 8.98
CA THR A 284 3.80 -7.85 7.97
C THR A 284 4.09 -7.03 6.73
N GLY A 285 3.15 -6.18 6.30
CA GLY A 285 3.31 -5.30 5.16
C GLY A 285 4.39 -4.25 5.38
N ALA A 286 4.40 -3.65 6.57
CA ALA A 286 5.44 -2.71 6.98
C ALA A 286 6.82 -3.38 7.00
N VAL A 287 6.94 -4.58 7.59
CA VAL A 287 8.20 -5.34 7.63
C VAL A 287 8.70 -5.71 6.24
N LEU A 288 7.81 -6.19 5.36
CA LEU A 288 8.16 -6.53 3.98
C LEU A 288 8.57 -5.28 3.19
N GLY A 289 7.86 -4.17 3.37
CA GLY A 289 8.19 -2.89 2.77
C GLY A 289 9.55 -2.36 3.23
N LEU A 290 9.83 -2.44 4.54
CA LEU A 290 11.13 -2.08 5.11
C LEU A 290 12.27 -2.94 4.54
N ALA A 291 12.07 -4.26 4.46
CA ALA A 291 13.06 -5.18 3.88
C ALA A 291 13.31 -4.87 2.40
N LEU A 292 12.26 -4.61 1.62
CA LEU A 292 12.39 -4.21 0.22
C LEU A 292 13.12 -2.88 0.06
N ALA A 293 12.85 -1.89 0.91
CA ALA A 293 13.59 -0.64 0.88
C ALA A 293 15.07 -0.85 1.18
N TYR A 294 15.40 -1.63 2.21
CA TYR A 294 16.79 -1.90 2.56
C TYR A 294 17.56 -2.59 1.43
N LEU A 295 16.89 -3.43 0.64
CA LEU A 295 17.51 -4.14 -0.50
C LEU A 295 17.64 -3.28 -1.76
N ASN A 296 16.76 -2.29 -1.96
CA ASN A 296 16.69 -1.52 -3.21
C ASN A 296 17.20 -0.08 -3.07
N THR A 297 17.44 0.39 -1.85
CA THR A 297 17.85 1.77 -1.61
C THR A 297 19.09 1.77 -0.73
N ASP A 298 19.99 2.71 -0.94
CA ASP A 298 21.23 2.88 -0.17
C ASP A 298 20.99 3.33 1.29
N GLY A 299 19.88 2.90 1.90
CA GLY A 299 19.49 3.22 3.26
C GLY A 299 18.89 4.63 3.44
N THR A 300 18.54 5.32 2.35
CA THR A 300 17.95 6.65 2.47
C THR A 300 16.57 6.60 3.11
N VAL A 301 16.29 7.53 4.03
CA VAL A 301 15.09 7.51 4.90
C VAL A 301 13.79 7.58 4.09
N VAL A 302 13.79 8.36 3.00
CA VAL A 302 12.57 8.62 2.23
C VAL A 302 12.00 7.36 1.54
N PRO A 303 12.77 6.61 0.73
CA PRO A 303 12.24 5.39 0.15
C PRO A 303 11.91 4.33 1.21
N VAL A 304 12.65 4.25 2.31
CA VAL A 304 12.30 3.37 3.44
C VAL A 304 10.89 3.63 3.94
N VAL A 305 10.55 4.90 4.21
CA VAL A 305 9.20 5.28 4.62
C VAL A 305 8.17 4.95 3.54
N ALA A 306 8.47 5.25 2.28
CA ALA A 306 7.55 5.01 1.17
C ALA A 306 7.23 3.52 0.96
N PHE A 307 8.23 2.65 0.89
CA PHE A 307 8.03 1.21 0.74
C PHE A 307 7.35 0.60 1.95
N THR A 308 7.68 1.06 3.17
CA THR A 308 7.02 0.60 4.41
C THR A 308 5.53 0.92 4.40
N LEU A 309 5.17 2.17 4.07
CA LEU A 309 3.77 2.59 3.95
C LEU A 309 3.06 1.87 2.80
N ALA A 310 3.72 1.71 1.65
CA ALA A 310 3.18 0.98 0.51
C ALA A 310 2.92 -0.49 0.86
N GLY A 311 3.87 -1.18 1.50
CA GLY A 311 3.72 -2.56 1.94
C GLY A 311 2.60 -2.72 2.97
N ALA A 312 2.56 -1.83 3.97
CA ALA A 312 1.52 -1.83 4.99
C ALA A 312 0.12 -1.61 4.38
N THR A 313 -0.03 -0.61 3.51
CA THR A 313 -1.30 -0.31 2.84
C THR A 313 -1.71 -1.40 1.87
N LEU A 314 -0.77 -1.98 1.11
CA LEU A 314 -1.03 -3.06 0.17
C LEU A 314 -1.49 -4.33 0.89
N LEU A 315 -0.78 -4.78 1.92
CA LEU A 315 -1.22 -5.95 2.68
C LEU A 315 -2.52 -5.69 3.45
N THR A 316 -2.76 -4.47 3.92
CA THR A 316 -4.06 -4.10 4.50
C THR A 316 -5.17 -4.10 3.45
N ALA A 317 -4.89 -3.63 2.23
CA ALA A 317 -5.83 -3.62 1.11
C ALA A 317 -6.09 -5.01 0.52
N VAL A 318 -5.12 -5.93 0.61
CA VAL A 318 -5.27 -7.37 0.31
C VAL A 318 -5.99 -8.08 1.44
N TRP A 319 -5.75 -7.68 2.69
CA TRP A 319 -6.50 -8.15 3.85
C TRP A 319 -7.97 -7.76 3.74
N ALA A 320 -8.34 -6.51 3.45
CA ALA A 320 -9.75 -6.08 3.41
C ALA A 320 -10.72 -7.00 2.60
N PRO A 321 -10.37 -7.53 1.42
CA PRO A 321 -11.19 -8.50 0.69
C PRO A 321 -11.03 -9.95 1.15
N LEU A 322 -9.95 -10.27 1.88
CA LEU A 322 -9.73 -11.56 2.52
C LEU A 322 -10.43 -11.65 3.88
N ALA A 323 -10.36 -10.60 4.70
CA ALA A 323 -11.01 -10.35 5.98
C ALA A 323 -12.51 -10.62 5.85
N LEU A 324 -13.06 -11.70 6.39
CA LEU A 324 -12.80 -12.40 7.64
C LEU A 324 -13.01 -11.48 8.85
N GLN A 325 -14.20 -11.58 9.42
CA GLN A 325 -14.57 -11.03 10.72
C GLN A 325 -13.86 -11.75 11.86
N PRO A 326 -13.92 -11.19 13.09
CA PRO A 326 -13.58 -11.87 14.33
C PRO A 326 -14.71 -12.74 14.90
#